data_AF-A0A8J8Q4N6-F1
#
_entry.id   AF-A0A8J8Q4N6-F1
#
_cell.length_a   1.000
_cell.length_b   1.000
_cell.length_c   1.000
_cell.angle_alpha   90.00
_cell.angle_beta   90.00
_cell.angle_gamma   90.00
#
_symmetry.space_group_name_H-M   'P 1'
#
loop_
_entity.id
_entity.type
_entity.pdbx_description
1 polymer ?
#
loop_
_entity_poly.entity_id
_entity_poly.type
_entity_poly.pdbx_seq_one_letter_code
_entity_poly.pdbx_strand_id
1 'polypeptide(L)'
;MDKERLPRWGWLLAGLFAMSIVAQLINQLVLHPAGLPRAYQSITVITLMSPVLIYVGVWYDEDRQHYWEQSQEQIVGDLIFIVAGAALGSAITLVAIVDMGLWPMLQDIAAMAVGFMLSWGLFWWRNPEVYRDLD
;
A
#
# COMPACT_ATOMS: atom_id res chain seq x y z
N MET A 1 -2.78 4.83 -20.82
CA MET A 1 -3.39 3.52 -20.55
C MET A 1 -4.90 3.76 -20.55
N ASP A 2 -5.67 3.09 -21.42
CA ASP A 2 -7.12 3.33 -21.52
C ASP A 2 -7.82 2.95 -20.22
N LYS A 3 -8.36 3.95 -19.51
CA LYS A 3 -9.21 3.75 -18.33
C LYS A 3 -10.47 2.95 -18.65
N GLU A 4 -10.92 3.03 -19.90
CA GLU A 4 -12.18 2.45 -20.38
C GLU A 4 -12.09 0.97 -20.76
N ARG A 5 -10.88 0.40 -20.90
CA ARG A 5 -10.73 -1.02 -21.29
C ARG A 5 -11.24 -2.00 -20.24
N LEU A 6 -11.31 -1.58 -18.97
CA LEU A 6 -11.76 -2.42 -17.87
C LEU A 6 -12.72 -1.63 -16.96
N PRO A 7 -13.65 -2.32 -16.27
CA PRO A 7 -14.45 -1.71 -15.23
C PRO A 7 -13.56 -1.04 -14.18
N ARG A 8 -14.07 -0.06 -13.43
CA ARG A 8 -13.31 0.69 -12.40
C ARG A 8 -12.53 -0.19 -11.41
N TRP A 9 -13.02 -1.41 -11.15
CA TRP A 9 -12.37 -2.36 -10.26
C TRP A 9 -11.34 -3.27 -10.94
N GLY A 10 -11.35 -3.35 -12.27
CA GLY A 10 -10.51 -4.28 -13.04
C GLY A 10 -9.02 -3.97 -12.91
N TRP A 11 -8.64 -2.69 -13.04
CA TRP A 11 -7.24 -2.29 -12.84
C TRP A 11 -6.78 -2.41 -11.39
N LEU A 12 -7.68 -2.16 -10.43
CA LEU A 12 -7.41 -2.37 -9.01
C LEU A 12 -7.11 -3.85 -8.73
N LEU A 13 -7.99 -4.75 -9.17
CA LEU A 13 -7.84 -6.19 -8.99
C LEU A 13 -6.59 -6.72 -9.69
N ALA A 14 -6.32 -6.27 -10.92
CA ALA A 14 -5.11 -6.64 -11.65
C ALA A 14 -3.84 -6.18 -10.91
N GLY A 15 -3.82 -4.94 -10.40
CA GLY A 15 -2.70 -4.42 -9.61
C GLY A 15 -2.51 -5.19 -8.31
N LEU A 16 -3.59 -5.44 -7.55
CA LEU A 16 -3.53 -6.19 -6.29
C LEU A 16 -3.07 -7.63 -6.53
N PHE A 17 -3.53 -8.25 -7.61
CA PHE A 17 -3.10 -9.59 -8.02
C PHE A 17 -1.63 -9.62 -8.41
N ALA A 18 -1.17 -8.66 -9.21
CA ALA A 18 0.25 -8.55 -9.56
C ALA A 18 1.12 -8.36 -8.32
N MET A 19 0.74 -7.46 -7.41
CA MET A 19 1.49 -7.22 -6.17
C MET A 19 1.44 -8.40 -5.21
N SER A 20 0.36 -9.20 -5.20
CA SER A 20 0.34 -10.42 -4.40
C SER A 20 1.34 -11.45 -4.91
N ILE A 21 1.47 -11.63 -6.23
CA ILE A 21 2.50 -12.51 -6.81
C ILE A 21 3.89 -11.99 -6.44
N VAL A 22 4.15 -10.70 -6.62
CA VAL A 22 5.45 -10.08 -6.28
C VAL A 22 5.76 -10.24 -4.79
N ALA A 23 4.78 -10.00 -3.92
CA ALA A 23 4.93 -10.18 -2.48
C ALA A 23 5.30 -11.63 -2.13
N GLN A 24 4.63 -12.60 -2.74
CA GLN A 24 4.91 -14.02 -2.52
C GLN A 24 6.30 -14.43 -3.03
N LEU A 25 6.73 -13.88 -4.18
CA LEU A 25 8.10 -14.10 -4.67
C LEU A 25 9.14 -13.51 -3.70
N ILE A 26 8.94 -12.30 -3.19
CA ILE A 26 9.83 -11.68 -2.21
C ILE A 26 9.83 -12.50 -0.91
N ASN A 27 8.67 -12.93 -0.44
CA ASN A 27 8.54 -13.77 0.75
C ASN A 27 9.31 -15.09 0.60
N GLN A 28 9.22 -15.75 -0.56
CA GLN A 28 9.88 -17.03 -0.80
C GLN A 28 11.37 -16.92 -1.11
N LEU A 29 11.79 -15.90 -1.86
CA LEU A 29 13.18 -15.76 -2.32
C LEU A 29 14.04 -14.96 -1.35
N VAL A 30 13.45 -14.11 -0.51
CA VAL A 30 14.18 -13.19 0.38
C VAL A 30 13.87 -13.48 1.85
N LEU A 31 12.61 -13.44 2.28
CA LEU A 31 12.28 -13.54 3.71
C LEU A 31 12.42 -14.97 4.26
N HIS A 32 11.97 -15.98 3.51
CA HIS A 32 12.05 -17.37 3.95
C HIS A 32 13.51 -17.86 4.07
N PRO A 33 14.42 -17.59 3.11
CA PRO A 33 15.84 -17.90 3.28
C PRO A 33 16.51 -17.13 4.42
N ALA A 34 16.01 -15.94 4.77
CA ALA A 34 16.50 -15.15 5.89
C ALA A 34 16.01 -15.64 7.27
N GLY A 35 15.14 -16.67 7.33
CA GLY A 35 14.63 -17.23 8.58
C GLY A 35 13.61 -16.34 9.31
N LEU A 36 12.98 -15.39 8.60
CA LEU A 36 12.03 -14.46 9.22
C LEU A 36 10.70 -15.14 9.56
N PRO A 37 10.08 -14.81 10.72
CA PRO A 37 8.77 -15.35 11.10
C PRO A 37 7.67 -15.04 10.08
N ARG A 38 6.66 -15.92 9.98
CA ARG A 38 5.54 -15.77 9.04
C ARG A 38 4.78 -14.44 9.18
N ALA A 39 4.74 -13.88 10.39
CA ALA A 39 4.10 -12.59 10.65
C ALA A 39 4.69 -11.44 9.80
N TYR A 40 5.97 -11.52 9.43
CA TYR A 40 6.62 -10.53 8.56
C TYR A 40 6.22 -10.66 7.09
N GLN A 41 5.70 -11.83 6.67
CA GLN A 41 5.22 -12.03 5.30
C GLN A 41 3.98 -11.19 5.02
N SER A 42 3.09 -11.04 6.02
CA SER A 42 1.92 -10.16 5.95
C SER A 42 2.32 -8.70 5.73
N ILE A 43 3.38 -8.24 6.41
CA ILE A 43 3.92 -6.87 6.26
C ILE A 43 4.33 -6.60 4.81
N THR A 44 5.03 -7.55 4.16
CA THR A 44 5.44 -7.42 2.76
C THR A 44 4.24 -7.30 1.83
N VAL A 45 3.20 -8.11 2.04
CA VAL A 45 1.96 -8.05 1.25
C VAL A 45 1.28 -6.69 1.42
N ILE A 46 1.08 -6.23 2.66
CA ILE A 46 0.48 -4.92 2.98
C ILE A 46 1.24 -3.79 2.28
N THR A 47 2.55 -3.79 2.46
CA THR A 47 3.45 -2.75 1.96
C THR A 47 3.36 -2.62 0.44
N LEU A 48 3.21 -3.75 -0.26
CA LEU A 48 3.13 -3.80 -1.71
C LEU A 48 1.73 -3.51 -2.25
N MET A 49 0.67 -3.85 -1.51
CA MET A 49 -0.70 -3.54 -1.91
C MET A 49 -1.06 -2.06 -1.70
N SER A 50 -0.49 -1.38 -0.69
CA SER A 50 -0.80 0.03 -0.39
C SER A 50 -0.57 0.98 -1.58
N PRO A 51 0.56 0.94 -2.31
CA PRO A 51 0.74 1.76 -3.52
C PRO A 51 -0.34 1.55 -4.57
N VAL A 52 -0.77 0.30 -4.78
CA VAL A 52 -1.83 -0.01 -5.75
C VAL A 52 -3.13 0.64 -5.34
N LEU A 53 -3.53 0.48 -4.08
CA LEU A 53 -4.78 1.07 -3.57
C LEU A 53 -4.78 2.60 -3.70
N ILE A 54 -3.66 3.25 -3.35
CA ILE A 54 -3.54 4.71 -3.38
C ILE A 54 -3.48 5.20 -4.83
N TYR A 55 -2.55 4.70 -5.65
CA TYR A 55 -2.35 5.19 -7.01
C TYR A 55 -3.50 4.84 -7.94
N VAL A 56 -4.06 3.63 -7.87
CA VAL A 56 -5.24 3.29 -8.66
C VAL A 56 -6.44 4.13 -8.22
N GLY A 57 -6.58 4.39 -6.92
CA GLY A 57 -7.60 5.29 -6.38
C GLY A 57 -7.49 6.70 -6.97
N VAL A 58 -6.30 7.31 -6.90
CA VAL A 58 -6.02 8.64 -7.47
C VAL A 58 -6.19 8.66 -8.99
N TRP A 59 -5.85 7.56 -9.68
CA TRP A 59 -5.99 7.46 -11.13
C TRP A 59 -7.44 7.37 -11.60
N TYR A 60 -8.33 6.74 -10.83
CA TYR A 60 -9.75 6.65 -11.18
C TYR A 60 -10.56 7.88 -10.78
N ASP A 61 -10.10 8.63 -9.79
CA ASP A 61 -10.76 9.85 -9.32
C ASP A 61 -10.48 10.99 -10.33
N GLU A 62 -11.54 11.51 -10.95
CA GLU A 62 -11.43 12.54 -12.01
C GLU A 62 -10.87 13.84 -11.47
N ASP A 63 -11.23 14.21 -10.25
CA ASP A 63 -10.79 15.45 -9.60
C ASP A 63 -9.30 15.39 -9.21
N ARG A 64 -8.74 14.18 -9.10
CA ARG A 64 -7.36 13.94 -8.66
C ARG A 64 -6.40 13.56 -9.77
N GLN A 65 -6.86 13.55 -11.03
CA GLN A 65 -6.02 13.12 -12.16
C GLN A 65 -4.80 14.02 -12.38
N HIS A 66 -4.88 15.30 -11.98
CA HIS A 66 -3.78 16.25 -12.08
C HIS A 66 -2.52 15.80 -11.33
N TYR A 67 -2.65 14.90 -10.34
CA TYR A 67 -1.48 14.25 -9.71
C TYR A 67 -0.52 13.63 -10.72
N TRP A 68 -1.05 13.04 -11.81
CA TRP A 68 -0.25 12.36 -12.82
C TRP A 68 0.51 13.31 -13.76
N GLU A 69 0.29 14.63 -13.65
CA GLU A 69 1.08 15.65 -14.36
C GLU A 69 2.37 16.04 -13.62
N GLN A 70 2.53 15.58 -12.37
CA GLN A 70 3.73 15.83 -11.57
C GLN A 70 4.98 15.13 -12.13
N SER A 71 6.16 15.58 -11.71
CA SER A 71 7.43 15.02 -12.15
C SER A 71 7.62 13.58 -11.66
N GLN A 72 8.38 12.78 -12.42
CA GLN A 72 8.70 11.40 -12.02
C GLN A 72 9.42 11.35 -10.67
N GLU A 73 10.25 12.34 -10.36
CA GLU A 73 10.95 12.45 -9.08
C GLU A 73 9.98 12.57 -7.90
N GLN A 74 8.90 13.33 -8.08
CA GLN A 74 7.86 13.49 -7.06
C GLN A 74 7.09 12.19 -6.84
N ILE A 75 6.65 11.52 -7.92
CA ILE A 75 5.93 10.24 -7.86
C ILE A 75 6.78 9.14 -7.22
N VAL A 76 8.09 9.08 -7.52
CA VAL A 76 9.00 8.12 -6.89
C VAL A 76 9.22 8.46 -5.42
N GLY A 77 9.35 9.74 -5.09
CA GLY A 77 9.42 10.20 -3.70
C GLY A 77 8.21 9.74 -2.91
N ASP A 78 7.00 9.95 -3.44
CA ASP A 78 5.75 9.55 -2.80
C ASP A 78 5.63 8.05 -2.63
N LEU A 79 6.08 7.28 -3.61
CA LEU A 79 6.11 5.82 -3.53
C LEU A 79 6.95 5.36 -2.33
N ILE A 80 8.10 6.01 -2.07
CA ILE A 80 8.93 5.72 -0.90
C ILE A 80 8.18 6.03 0.39
N PHE A 81 7.49 7.16 0.49
CA PHE A 81 6.69 7.51 1.67
C PHE A 81 5.53 6.53 1.89
N ILE A 82 4.85 6.13 0.82
CA ILE A 82 3.77 5.14 0.86
C ILE A 82 4.30 3.80 1.39
N VAL A 83 5.39 3.30 0.80
CA VAL A 83 6.01 2.03 1.18
C VAL A 83 6.53 2.08 2.62
N ALA A 84 7.20 3.16 3.01
CA ALA A 84 7.71 3.35 4.36
C ALA A 84 6.57 3.43 5.38
N GLY A 85 5.51 4.19 5.10
CA GLY A 85 4.33 4.29 5.97
C GLY A 85 3.63 2.96 6.15
N ALA A 86 3.45 2.20 5.06
CA ALA A 86 2.82 0.89 5.12
C ALA A 86 3.67 -0.11 5.92
N ALA A 87 4.98 -0.16 5.68
CA ALA A 87 5.89 -1.04 6.39
C ALA A 87 5.98 -0.69 7.88
N LEU A 88 6.15 0.59 8.23
CA LEU A 88 6.25 1.05 9.62
C LEU A 88 4.93 0.86 10.37
N GLY A 89 3.80 1.27 9.78
CA GLY A 89 2.49 1.20 10.42
C GLY A 89 2.06 -0.24 10.69
N SER A 90 2.29 -1.14 9.74
CA SER A 90 2.01 -2.56 9.92
C SER A 90 2.96 -3.23 10.92
N ALA A 91 4.26 -2.91 10.88
CA ALA A 91 5.24 -3.45 11.82
C ALA A 91 4.97 -3.02 13.27
N ILE A 92 4.73 -1.73 13.52
CA ILE A 92 4.42 -1.21 14.86
C ILE A 92 3.17 -1.88 15.41
N THR A 93 2.13 -1.99 14.57
CA THR A 93 0.87 -2.61 14.97
C THR A 93 1.05 -4.08 15.32
N LEU A 94 1.76 -4.82 14.46
CA LEU A 94 2.00 -6.24 14.68
C LEU A 94 2.80 -6.48 15.96
N VAL A 95 3.87 -5.71 16.19
CA VAL A 95 4.66 -5.77 17.43
C VAL A 95 3.80 -5.46 18.66
N ALA A 96 2.87 -4.50 18.56
CA ALA A 96 2.01 -4.12 19.69
C ALA A 96 0.98 -5.21 20.06
N ILE A 97 0.55 -6.03 19.11
CA ILE A 97 -0.58 -6.97 19.31
C ILE A 97 -0.22 -8.46 19.19
N VAL A 98 1.01 -8.80 18.81
CA VAL A 98 1.44 -10.18 18.60
C VAL A 98 1.31 -11.04 19.86
N ASP A 99 1.61 -10.47 21.02
CA ASP A 99 1.59 -11.17 22.32
C ASP A 99 0.23 -11.12 23.03
N MET A 100 -0.77 -10.47 22.42
CA MET A 100 -2.11 -10.34 23.02
C MET A 100 -2.97 -11.62 22.91
N GLY A 101 -2.44 -12.70 22.31
CA GLY A 101 -3.17 -13.96 22.11
C GLY A 101 -4.37 -13.84 21.16
N LEU A 102 -4.42 -12.77 20.36
CA LEU A 102 -5.46 -12.55 19.36
C LEU A 102 -5.36 -13.59 18.24
N TRP A 103 -6.48 -13.80 17.55
CA TRP A 103 -6.50 -14.67 16.37
C TRP A 103 -5.62 -14.08 15.26
N PRO A 104 -4.77 -14.89 14.59
CA PRO A 104 -3.82 -14.38 13.59
C PRO A 104 -4.46 -13.50 12.50
N MET A 105 -5.66 -13.90 12.05
CA MET A 105 -6.43 -13.14 11.06
C MET A 105 -6.77 -11.71 11.53
N LEU A 106 -7.10 -11.53 12.81
CA LEU A 106 -7.39 -10.20 13.37
C LEU A 106 -6.12 -9.35 13.47
N GLN A 107 -4.98 -9.98 13.78
CA GLN A 107 -3.69 -9.29 13.81
C GLN A 107 -3.31 -8.79 12.42
N ASP A 108 -3.47 -9.65 11.40
CA ASP A 108 -3.20 -9.28 10.00
C ASP A 108 -4.12 -8.16 9.54
N ILE A 109 -5.43 -8.23 9.82
CA ILE A 109 -6.39 -7.16 9.46
C ILE A 109 -6.03 -5.84 10.15
N ALA A 110 -5.67 -5.87 11.43
CA ALA A 110 -5.28 -4.67 12.16
C ALA A 110 -3.99 -4.07 11.58
N ALA A 111 -2.97 -4.89 11.30
CA ALA A 111 -1.72 -4.45 10.70
C ALA A 111 -1.94 -3.90 9.28
N MET A 112 -2.82 -4.53 8.49
CA MET A 112 -3.24 -4.03 7.17
C MET A 112 -3.87 -2.65 7.29
N ALA A 113 -4.85 -2.50 8.19
CA ALA A 113 -5.58 -1.25 8.35
C ALA A 113 -4.65 -0.11 8.78
N VAL A 114 -3.83 -0.32 9.82
CA VAL A 114 -2.93 0.73 10.33
C VAL A 114 -1.81 1.04 9.33
N GLY A 115 -1.23 0.01 8.71
CA GLY A 115 -0.22 0.20 7.66
C GLY A 115 -0.77 1.03 6.50
N PHE A 116 -1.95 0.67 5.99
CA PHE A 116 -2.61 1.43 4.93
C PHE A 116 -2.95 2.86 5.37
N MET A 117 -3.54 3.05 6.56
CA MET A 117 -3.89 4.38 7.06
C MET A 117 -2.67 5.29 7.21
N LEU A 118 -1.55 4.77 7.72
CA LEU A 118 -0.32 5.56 7.84
C LEU A 118 0.28 5.89 6.47
N SER A 119 0.30 4.92 5.56
CA SER A 119 0.73 5.09 4.17
C SER A 119 -0.07 6.18 3.45
N TRP A 120 -1.40 6.08 3.53
CA TRP A 120 -2.33 7.05 2.96
C TRP A 120 -2.19 8.42 3.62
N GLY A 121 -2.07 8.48 4.95
CA GLY A 121 -1.85 9.73 5.68
C GLY A 121 -0.56 10.44 5.30
N LEU A 122 0.54 9.70 5.10
CA LEU A 122 1.80 10.28 4.61
C LEU A 122 1.68 10.78 3.17
N PHE A 123 1.01 10.03 2.30
CA PHE A 123 0.72 10.46 0.93
C PHE A 123 -0.12 11.73 0.90
N TRP A 124 -1.19 11.77 1.70
CA TRP A 124 -2.08 12.93 1.84
C TRP A 124 -1.35 14.15 2.38
N TRP A 125 -0.52 13.98 3.41
CA TRP A 125 0.25 15.08 3.99
C TRP A 125 1.27 15.64 3.00
N ARG A 126 1.88 14.79 2.17
CA ARG A 126 2.88 15.20 1.19
C ARG A 126 2.28 15.86 -0.06
N ASN A 127 1.06 15.48 -0.44
CA ASN A 127 0.37 15.99 -1.63
C ASN A 127 -0.97 16.64 -1.27
N PRO A 128 -0.98 17.72 -0.45
CA PRO A 128 -2.21 18.38 -0.05
C PRO A 128 -3.00 18.96 -1.24
N GLU A 129 -2.34 19.32 -2.33
CA GLU A 129 -2.94 19.80 -3.57
C GLU A 129 -3.81 18.76 -4.29
N VAL A 130 -3.57 17.47 -4.05
CA VAL A 130 -4.40 16.38 -4.60
C VAL A 130 -5.76 16.29 -3.89
N TYR A 131 -5.86 16.85 -2.68
CA TYR A 131 -7.03 16.71 -1.81
C TYR A 131 -7.65 18.04 -1.39
N ARG A 132 -7.02 19.17 -1.73
CA ARG A 132 -7.64 20.47 -1.66
C ARG A 132 -8.41 20.68 -2.95
N ASP A 133 -9.73 20.67 -2.84
CA ASP A 133 -10.59 21.21 -3.88
C ASP A 133 -10.07 22.62 -4.22
N LEU A 134 -9.63 22.80 -5.47
CA LEU A 134 -9.48 24.15 -6.02
C LEU A 134 -10.91 24.66 -6.19
N ASP A 135 -11.31 25.58 -5.30
CA ASP A 135 -12.53 26.40 -5.44
C ASP A 135 -12.71 26.94 -6.88
#